data_AF-A0A914LKE2-F1
#
_entry.id   AF-A0A914LKE2-F1
#
_cell.length_a   1.000
_cell.length_b   1.000
_cell.length_c   1.000
_cell.angle_alpha   90.00
_cell.angle_beta   90.00
_cell.angle_gamma   90.00
#
_symmetry.space_group_name_H-M   'P 1'
#
loop_
_entity.id
_entity.type
_entity.pdbx_description
1 polymer ?
#
loop_
_entity_poly.entity_id
_entity_poly.type
_entity_poly.pdbx_seq_one_letter_code
_entity_poly.pdbx_strand_id
1 'polypeptide(L)'
;MSLNPGNWWFYFNRINKSTAKCKIAECNYIKDTGKSLSIECLKKHLKNKHPNLFQQREDYVAEERKKKEKTFENKEDNPLKRSFAKAQLQESGPSQKCHSPDILETLKATKSGAWDRNGSSFKEANRGLIEMIAAGILPFSLVEQPGFVRFCKIIQPRYNPPGRRHFTQVELQSAYDDMKCVKAGISLFNNDEPELSNLIERAKRFVRKIKKSRVLSEEFKELQAALELPSLSLQKDIEVRWNSTFEMIDRLIKIRRVIDLLCDRNNIPSFSNTDWLSLGSIKKLLQSVYDATKLLQNQTVSISVIIPIYCALQHNLTKEDSDFSSARKKISETLSTKLGRIEDNRDLVLATLLDLRFKLIYLDETRWEEYKKWLIQEAEKNQITNEEVDDFLIPMEEEYSLDSSLEKRQKSEVEVNEYLRDAKIKVSSNIAEYWRVNSEKWTLLGKLVRRYHCAPATSSESERLFTTAGLIANDLRKSLLPENLEMLLTLHHNLLIYNFNYSLK
;
A
#
# COMPACT_ATOMS: atom_id res chain seq x y z
N MET A 1 26.89 40.85 -9.90
CA MET A 1 26.37 40.31 -8.62
C MET A 1 25.24 41.20 -8.16
N SER A 2 23.99 40.77 -8.35
CA SER A 2 22.80 41.57 -8.02
C SER A 2 22.65 41.75 -6.51
N LEU A 3 22.49 43.01 -6.12
CA LEU A 3 22.40 43.51 -4.74
C LEU A 3 20.99 43.23 -4.18
N ASN A 4 20.81 42.13 -3.43
CA ASN A 4 19.55 41.81 -2.74
C ASN A 4 19.63 42.29 -1.27
N PRO A 5 18.87 43.34 -0.88
CA PRO A 5 18.82 43.83 0.51
C PRO A 5 18.38 42.76 1.53
N GLY A 6 17.63 41.76 1.10
CA GLY A 6 17.22 40.61 1.91
C GLY A 6 18.36 39.64 2.26
N ASN A 7 19.53 39.73 1.63
CA ASN A 7 20.70 38.92 2.00
C ASN A 7 21.47 39.58 3.15
N TRP A 8 21.76 38.84 4.23
CA TRP A 8 22.52 39.37 5.37
C TRP A 8 23.87 39.97 4.98
N TRP A 9 24.57 39.36 4.02
CA TRP A 9 25.88 39.84 3.56
C TRP A 9 25.80 41.15 2.75
N PHE A 10 24.61 41.64 2.43
CA PHE A 10 24.45 42.96 1.82
C PHE A 10 25.07 44.06 2.70
N TYR A 11 24.93 43.96 4.03
CA TYR A 11 25.37 44.97 5.01
C TYR A 11 26.80 44.76 5.53
N PHE A 12 27.49 43.69 5.13
CA PHE A 12 28.80 43.33 5.68
C PHE A 12 29.83 43.03 4.57
N ASN A 13 31.08 43.39 4.82
CA ASN A 13 32.23 42.96 4.03
C ASN A 13 32.93 41.82 4.76
N ARG A 14 33.06 40.67 4.09
CA ARG A 14 33.79 39.52 4.64
C ARG A 14 35.29 39.79 4.57
N ILE A 15 35.98 39.65 5.70
CA ILE A 15 37.45 39.83 5.77
C ILE A 15 38.14 38.47 5.77
N ASN A 16 37.68 37.54 6.62
CA ASN A 16 38.17 36.16 6.60
C ASN A 16 37.03 35.19 7.01
N LYS A 17 37.37 33.92 7.28
CA LYS A 17 36.36 32.89 7.58
C LYS A 17 35.59 33.15 8.90
N SER A 18 36.20 33.85 9.87
CA SER A 18 35.64 34.08 11.20
C SER A 18 35.37 35.56 11.52
N THR A 19 35.64 36.48 10.58
CA THR A 19 35.48 37.93 10.80
C THR A 19 34.86 38.67 9.61
N ALA A 20 33.98 39.62 9.93
CA ALA A 20 33.34 40.51 8.97
C ALA A 20 33.32 41.96 9.48
N LYS A 21 33.41 42.92 8.57
CA LYS A 21 33.29 44.35 8.85
C LYS A 21 31.91 44.85 8.44
N CYS A 22 31.23 45.57 9.33
CA CYS A 22 30.00 46.26 8.98
C CYS A 22 30.30 47.35 7.93
N LYS A 23 29.47 47.46 6.89
CA LYS A 23 29.66 48.47 5.82
C LYS A 23 29.26 49.89 6.25
N ILE A 24 28.63 50.04 7.41
CA ILE A 24 28.21 51.34 7.95
C ILE A 24 29.44 52.01 8.57
N ALA A 25 29.71 53.25 8.17
CA ALA A 25 30.82 54.04 8.68
C ALA A 25 30.76 54.11 10.23
N GLU A 26 31.93 54.05 10.87
CA GLU A 26 32.10 54.07 12.34
C GLU A 26 31.60 52.83 13.11
N CYS A 27 31.24 51.74 12.44
CA CYS A 27 30.84 50.49 13.10
C CYS A 27 31.96 49.43 13.21
N ASN A 28 31.96 48.68 14.31
CA ASN A 28 33.00 47.74 14.71
C ASN A 28 33.01 46.42 13.89
N TYR A 29 34.15 45.73 13.95
CA TYR A 29 34.34 44.38 13.41
C TYR A 29 33.55 43.33 14.21
N ILE A 30 32.97 42.35 13.51
CA ILE A 30 32.34 41.18 14.09
C ILE A 30 33.35 40.03 14.01
N LYS A 31 33.67 39.42 15.16
CA LYS A 31 34.47 38.20 15.23
C LYS A 31 33.66 37.10 15.92
N ASP A 32 33.65 35.90 15.35
CA ASP A 32 33.12 34.69 15.96
C ASP A 32 34.29 33.84 16.45
N THR A 33 34.19 33.29 17.66
CA THR A 33 35.22 32.45 18.28
C THR A 33 35.25 31.03 17.71
N GLY A 34 34.26 30.66 16.88
CA GLY A 34 34.20 29.38 16.16
C GLY A 34 34.98 29.32 14.84
N LYS A 35 35.03 28.13 14.21
CA LYS A 35 35.75 27.86 12.94
C LYS A 35 35.25 28.69 11.73
N SER A 36 34.03 29.25 11.79
CA SER A 36 33.45 30.11 10.74
C SER A 36 32.31 31.00 11.27
N LEU A 37 32.21 32.24 10.76
CA LEU A 37 31.22 33.24 11.18
C LEU A 37 29.78 32.79 10.88
N SER A 38 28.95 32.62 11.91
CA SER A 38 27.53 32.25 11.74
C SER A 38 26.65 33.44 11.29
N ILE A 39 25.56 33.14 10.56
CA ILE A 39 24.56 34.14 10.15
C ILE A 39 23.87 34.77 11.38
N GLU A 40 23.72 34.01 12.48
CA GLU A 40 23.10 34.50 13.71
C GLU A 40 23.93 35.61 14.37
N CYS A 41 25.27 35.57 14.25
CA CYS A 41 26.15 36.65 14.70
C CYS A 41 25.92 37.95 13.90
N LEU A 42 25.75 37.86 12.58
CA LEU A 42 25.45 39.01 11.71
C LEU A 42 24.07 39.60 12.04
N LYS A 43 23.07 38.72 12.22
CA LYS A 43 21.70 39.08 12.61
C LYS A 43 21.64 39.80 13.95
N LYS A 44 22.32 39.25 14.97
CA LYS A 44 22.39 39.85 16.31
C LYS A 44 23.09 41.20 16.29
N HIS A 45 24.16 41.36 15.51
CA HIS A 45 24.83 42.65 15.35
C HIS A 45 23.91 43.69 14.70
N LEU A 46 23.27 43.36 13.56
CA LEU A 46 22.40 44.31 12.85
C LEU A 46 21.19 44.69 13.71
N LYS A 47 20.57 43.73 14.39
CA LYS A 47 19.44 43.97 15.29
C LYS A 47 19.81 44.89 16.47
N ASN A 48 21.00 44.73 17.04
CA ASN A 48 21.39 45.45 18.26
C ASN A 48 22.06 46.82 17.99
N LYS A 49 22.85 46.95 16.92
CA LYS A 49 23.59 48.17 16.60
C LYS A 49 22.91 49.02 15.53
N HIS A 50 22.09 48.41 14.67
CA HIS A 50 21.41 49.09 13.57
C HIS A 50 19.95 48.62 13.42
N PRO A 51 19.11 48.80 14.47
CA PRO A 51 17.74 48.29 14.50
C PRO A 51 16.89 48.81 13.33
N ASN A 52 17.11 50.04 12.89
CA ASN A 52 16.39 50.62 11.74
C ASN A 52 16.70 49.88 10.43
N LEU A 53 17.98 49.53 10.19
CA LEU A 53 18.38 48.77 9.00
C LEU A 53 17.93 47.30 9.08
N PHE A 54 17.86 46.75 10.29
CA PHE A 54 17.28 45.43 10.52
C PHE A 54 15.79 45.41 10.15
N GLN A 55 15.02 46.41 10.59
CA GLN A 55 13.60 46.52 10.28
C GLN A 55 13.37 46.74 8.78
N GLN A 56 14.13 47.64 8.14
CA GLN A 56 14.05 47.86 6.69
C GLN A 56 14.28 46.57 5.88
N ARG A 57 15.19 45.70 6.33
CA ARG A 57 15.40 44.39 5.71
C ARG A 57 14.18 43.48 5.90
N GLU A 58 13.65 43.38 7.12
CA GLU A 58 12.48 42.53 7.40
C GLU A 58 11.26 43.00 6.60
N ASP A 59 11.06 44.31 6.47
CA ASP A 59 10.00 44.90 5.66
C ASP A 59 10.18 44.57 4.16
N TYR A 60 11.40 44.71 3.63
CA TYR A 60 11.73 44.31 2.26
C TYR A 60 11.47 42.81 2.01
N VAL A 61 11.86 41.94 2.95
CA VAL A 61 11.63 40.48 2.84
C VAL A 61 10.14 40.15 2.92
N ALA A 62 9.36 40.88 3.72
CA ALA A 62 7.92 40.73 3.82
C ALA A 62 7.20 41.18 2.54
N GLU A 63 7.63 42.29 1.92
CA GLU A 63 7.09 42.75 0.64
C GLU A 63 7.41 41.80 -0.52
N GLU A 64 8.64 41.27 -0.59
CA GLU A 64 9.03 40.29 -1.61
C GLU A 64 8.27 38.96 -1.44
N ARG A 65 7.90 38.57 -0.21
CA ARG A 65 7.00 37.44 0.05
C ARG A 65 5.59 37.71 -0.49
N LYS A 66 5.02 38.89 -0.19
CA LYS A 66 3.69 39.28 -0.69
C LYS A 66 3.64 39.37 -2.22
N LYS A 67 4.72 39.84 -2.87
CA LYS A 67 4.82 39.83 -4.35
C LYS A 67 4.84 38.42 -4.91
N LYS A 68 5.58 37.49 -4.30
CA LYS A 68 5.58 36.08 -4.71
C LYS A 68 4.22 35.40 -4.50
N GLU A 69 3.53 35.70 -3.40
CA GLU A 69 2.16 35.22 -3.13
C GLU A 69 1.16 35.73 -4.17
N LYS A 70 1.19 37.03 -4.53
CA LYS A 70 0.34 37.59 -5.61
C LYS A 70 0.68 37.05 -7.01
N THR A 71 1.95 36.70 -7.24
CA THR A 71 2.36 36.06 -8.51
C THR A 71 1.91 34.60 -8.59
N PHE A 72 1.68 33.97 -7.44
CA PHE A 72 1.15 32.61 -7.33
C PHE A 72 -0.39 32.60 -7.50
N GLU A 73 -1.09 33.62 -6.98
CA GLU A 73 -2.54 33.78 -7.16
C GLU A 73 -2.94 34.07 -8.63
N ASN A 74 -2.12 34.83 -9.37
CA ASN A 74 -2.39 35.13 -10.79
C ASN A 74 -2.02 33.99 -11.78
N LYS A 75 -1.59 32.82 -11.29
CA LYS A 75 -1.30 31.63 -12.12
C LYS A 75 -2.25 30.45 -11.84
N GLU A 76 -3.28 30.63 -11.02
CA GLU A 76 -4.36 29.63 -10.83
C GLU A 76 -5.56 29.90 -11.77
N ASP A 77 -5.35 29.85 -13.08
CA ASP A 77 -6.40 29.38 -14.00
C ASP A 77 -6.19 27.87 -14.19
N ASN A 78 -6.64 27.10 -13.20
CA ASN A 78 -6.68 25.64 -13.25
C ASN A 78 -8.15 25.18 -13.07
N PRO A 79 -8.76 24.43 -14.01
CA PRO A 79 -10.22 24.29 -14.15
C PRO A 79 -10.95 23.45 -13.07
N LEU A 80 -10.34 23.15 -11.93
CA LEU A 80 -10.87 22.19 -10.94
C LEU A 80 -11.70 22.81 -9.80
N LYS A 81 -11.90 24.14 -9.77
CA LYS A 81 -12.68 24.82 -8.71
C LYS A 81 -14.17 25.05 -9.02
N ARG A 82 -14.69 24.65 -10.19
CA ARG A 82 -16.13 24.84 -10.54
C ARG A 82 -17.10 23.77 -10.03
N SER A 83 -16.64 22.64 -9.52
CA SER A 83 -17.51 21.49 -9.20
C SER A 83 -17.90 21.35 -7.71
N PHE A 84 -17.45 22.21 -6.79
CA PHE A 84 -17.76 22.08 -5.36
C PHE A 84 -18.76 23.12 -4.80
N ALA A 85 -19.29 24.05 -5.61
CA ALA A 85 -20.18 25.10 -5.14
C ALA A 85 -21.69 24.85 -5.36
N LYS A 86 -22.10 23.64 -5.80
CA LYS A 86 -23.51 23.33 -6.11
C LYS A 86 -23.99 22.07 -5.39
N ALA A 87 -23.92 22.07 -4.06
CA ALA A 87 -24.66 21.11 -3.24
C ALA A 87 -24.95 21.70 -1.85
N GLN A 88 -25.93 22.59 -1.79
CA GLN A 88 -26.66 22.87 -0.56
C GLN A 88 -28.16 22.64 -0.80
N LEU A 89 -28.72 21.79 0.08
CA LEU A 89 -30.09 21.82 0.62
C LEU A 89 -31.24 21.32 -0.26
N GLN A 90 -31.69 20.09 0.03
CA GLN A 90 -33.12 19.78 0.14
C GLN A 90 -33.37 18.93 1.41
N GLU A 91 -34.42 19.30 2.13
CA GLU A 91 -34.79 18.89 3.48
C GLU A 91 -35.61 17.59 3.52
N SER A 92 -35.49 16.84 4.63
CA SER A 92 -36.60 16.04 5.20
C SER A 92 -36.31 15.65 6.66
N GLY A 93 -37.20 16.01 7.60
CA GLY A 93 -37.20 15.57 9.02
C GLY A 93 -37.76 14.14 9.22
N PRO A 94 -38.04 13.65 10.47
CA PRO A 94 -38.23 14.40 11.71
C PRO A 94 -37.35 13.98 12.91
N SER A 95 -36.93 15.00 13.68
CA SER A 95 -36.83 15.10 15.15
C SER A 95 -36.53 13.84 15.97
N GLN A 96 -35.25 13.62 16.26
CA GLN A 96 -34.82 13.00 17.52
C GLN A 96 -34.35 14.14 18.43
N LYS A 97 -34.98 14.31 19.60
CA LYS A 97 -34.63 15.34 20.60
C LYS A 97 -33.15 15.21 20.96
N CYS A 98 -32.32 16.06 20.35
CA CYS A 98 -30.95 16.25 20.76
C CYS A 98 -30.97 17.30 21.86
N HIS A 99 -30.61 16.91 23.09
CA HIS A 99 -30.20 17.89 24.08
C HIS A 99 -29.02 18.65 23.49
N SER A 100 -29.23 19.92 23.13
CA SER A 100 -28.13 20.82 22.85
C SER A 100 -27.25 20.85 24.10
N PRO A 101 -25.98 20.41 24.05
CA PRO A 101 -25.07 20.62 25.16
C PRO A 101 -24.98 22.13 25.38
N ASP A 102 -24.97 22.53 26.64
CA ASP A 102 -24.82 23.93 27.02
C ASP A 102 -23.58 24.50 26.28
N ILE A 103 -23.71 25.70 25.72
CA ILE A 103 -22.58 26.40 25.07
C ILE A 103 -21.43 26.52 26.08
N LEU A 104 -21.75 26.62 27.37
CA LEU A 104 -20.75 26.57 28.45
C LEU A 104 -20.08 25.20 28.60
N GLU A 105 -20.76 24.06 28.38
CA GLU A 105 -20.14 22.73 28.40
C GLU A 105 -19.24 22.49 27.18
N THR A 106 -19.66 22.96 26.00
CA THR A 106 -18.85 22.86 24.78
C THR A 106 -17.61 23.77 24.84
N LEU A 107 -17.74 24.94 25.49
CA LEU A 107 -16.62 25.85 25.79
C LEU A 107 -15.74 25.35 26.95
N LYS A 108 -16.26 24.50 27.85
CA LYS A 108 -15.45 23.79 28.87
C LYS A 108 -14.68 22.61 28.25
N ALA A 109 -15.26 21.88 27.30
CA ALA A 109 -14.61 20.77 26.59
C ALA A 109 -13.45 21.22 25.66
N THR A 110 -13.41 22.50 25.29
CA THR A 110 -12.33 23.11 24.50
C THR A 110 -11.17 23.65 25.34
N LYS A 111 -11.22 23.51 26.68
CA LYS A 111 -10.09 23.84 27.56
C LYS A 111 -9.34 22.58 28.01
N SER A 112 -8.11 22.48 27.52
CA SER A 112 -6.95 21.79 28.13
C SER A 112 -7.07 20.29 28.43
N GLY A 113 -7.19 19.45 27.38
CA GLY A 113 -6.93 18.02 27.53
C GLY A 113 -6.28 17.43 26.29
N ALA A 114 -5.11 16.81 26.45
CA ALA A 114 -4.59 15.86 25.48
C ALA A 114 -5.66 14.76 25.26
N TRP A 115 -5.71 14.19 24.06
CA TRP A 115 -6.58 13.05 23.81
C TRP A 115 -6.32 11.93 24.81
N ASP A 116 -7.41 11.26 25.22
CA ASP A 116 -7.30 10.04 26.00
C ASP A 116 -6.54 8.99 25.17
N ARG A 117 -5.51 8.39 25.78
CA ARG A 117 -4.69 7.36 25.14
C ARG A 117 -5.49 6.10 24.80
N ASN A 118 -6.61 5.87 25.48
CA ASN A 118 -7.49 4.74 25.20
C ASN A 118 -8.66 5.09 24.27
N GLY A 119 -8.85 6.37 23.94
CA GLY A 119 -9.93 6.86 23.08
C GLY A 119 -9.79 6.42 21.61
N SER A 120 -10.92 6.30 20.93
CA SER A 120 -10.98 5.86 19.52
C SER A 120 -10.15 6.77 18.60
N SER A 121 -10.31 8.09 18.72
CA SER A 121 -9.58 9.05 17.88
C SER A 121 -8.06 9.00 18.05
N PHE A 122 -7.57 8.69 19.26
CA PHE A 122 -6.13 8.52 19.50
C PHE A 122 -5.59 7.25 18.85
N LYS A 123 -6.34 6.16 18.94
CA LYS A 123 -6.01 4.88 18.29
C LYS A 123 -6.04 5.00 16.77
N GLU A 124 -7.05 5.66 16.21
CA GLU A 124 -7.16 5.92 14.76
C GLU A 124 -6.01 6.78 14.24
N ALA A 125 -5.62 7.83 14.98
CA ALA A 125 -4.47 8.65 14.58
C ALA A 125 -3.14 7.90 14.66
N ASN A 126 -2.93 7.09 15.71
CA ASN A 126 -1.75 6.23 15.78
C ASN A 126 -1.74 5.22 14.64
N ARG A 127 -2.90 4.66 14.29
CA ARG A 127 -3.07 3.73 13.19
C ARG A 127 -2.68 4.35 11.85
N GLY A 128 -3.24 5.51 11.53
CA GLY A 128 -2.88 6.23 10.31
C GLY A 128 -1.40 6.65 10.28
N LEU A 129 -0.83 6.99 11.43
CA LEU A 129 0.59 7.35 11.54
C LEU A 129 1.52 6.16 11.31
N ILE A 130 1.24 4.97 11.88
CA ILE A 130 2.06 3.78 11.61
C ILE A 130 1.94 3.32 10.16
N GLU A 131 0.75 3.45 9.55
CA GLU A 131 0.54 3.16 8.12
C GLU A 131 1.34 4.11 7.22
N MET A 132 1.35 5.42 7.53
CA MET A 132 2.16 6.40 6.81
C MET A 132 3.67 6.10 6.94
N ILE A 133 4.13 5.75 8.16
CA ILE A 133 5.53 5.39 8.40
C ILE A 133 5.92 4.14 7.58
N ALA A 134 5.06 3.12 7.56
CA ALA A 134 5.30 1.89 6.82
C ALA A 134 5.27 2.10 5.30
N ALA A 135 4.25 2.78 4.78
CA ALA A 135 4.07 3.04 3.35
C ALA A 135 5.17 3.95 2.77
N GLY A 136 5.60 4.94 3.54
CA GLY A 136 6.66 5.87 3.15
C GLY A 136 8.08 5.40 3.49
N ILE A 137 8.24 4.23 4.11
CA ILE A 137 9.54 3.71 4.61
C ILE A 137 10.25 4.78 5.47
N LEU A 138 9.48 5.45 6.34
CA LEU A 138 9.98 6.54 7.16
C LEU A 138 10.64 5.97 8.42
N PRO A 139 11.68 6.62 8.97
CA PRO A 139 12.28 6.18 10.22
C PRO A 139 11.29 6.39 11.38
N PHE A 140 11.19 5.43 12.31
CA PHE A 140 10.33 5.57 13.51
C PHE A 140 10.69 6.78 14.39
N SER A 141 11.88 7.34 14.25
CA SER A 141 12.27 8.60 14.92
C SER A 141 11.52 9.82 14.39
N LEU A 142 10.78 9.72 13.28
CA LEU A 142 9.94 10.78 12.72
C LEU A 142 8.97 11.35 13.77
N VAL A 143 8.36 10.49 14.58
CA VAL A 143 7.37 10.88 15.60
C VAL A 143 7.97 11.76 16.71
N GLU A 144 9.29 11.75 16.84
CA GLU A 144 10.05 12.54 17.82
C GLU A 144 10.70 13.77 17.18
N GLN A 145 10.66 13.92 15.86
CA GLN A 145 11.26 15.06 15.18
C GLN A 145 10.49 16.35 15.53
N PRO A 146 11.18 17.43 15.93
CA PRO A 146 10.52 18.68 16.33
C PRO A 146 9.59 19.26 15.27
N GLY A 147 9.97 19.13 13.98
CA GLY A 147 9.16 19.57 12.85
C GLY A 147 7.85 18.79 12.71
N PHE A 148 7.91 17.47 12.89
CA PHE A 148 6.73 16.60 12.81
C PHE A 148 5.82 16.79 14.03
N VAL A 149 6.38 16.88 15.24
CA VAL A 149 5.61 17.18 16.46
C VAL A 149 4.90 18.54 16.34
N ARG A 150 5.58 19.56 15.78
CA ARG A 150 4.96 20.86 15.51
C ARG A 150 3.83 20.76 14.48
N PHE A 151 4.03 19.98 13.43
CA PHE A 151 3.00 19.72 12.41
C PHE A 151 1.76 19.06 13.02
N CYS A 152 1.92 17.99 13.82
CA CYS A 152 0.81 17.36 14.53
C CYS A 152 0.07 18.35 15.44
N LYS A 153 0.79 19.22 16.15
CA LYS A 153 0.18 20.26 17.01
C LYS A 153 -0.58 21.34 16.23
N ILE A 154 -0.24 21.57 14.97
CA ILE A 154 -0.96 22.52 14.10
C ILE A 154 -2.25 21.89 13.59
N ILE A 155 -2.17 20.65 13.10
CA ILE A 155 -3.33 19.96 12.52
C ILE A 155 -4.30 19.49 13.59
N GLN A 156 -3.78 18.92 14.68
CA GLN A 156 -4.56 18.41 15.79
C GLN A 156 -3.85 18.71 17.12
N PRO A 157 -4.09 19.89 17.72
CA PRO A 157 -3.43 20.34 18.95
C PRO A 157 -3.57 19.40 20.14
N ARG A 158 -4.60 18.55 20.17
CA ARG A 158 -4.86 17.60 21.27
C ARG A 158 -4.15 16.25 21.09
N TYR A 159 -3.59 15.97 19.91
CA TYR A 159 -2.86 14.74 19.64
C TYR A 159 -1.38 14.93 19.96
N ASN A 160 -0.89 14.15 20.92
CA ASN A 160 0.53 14.02 21.21
C ASN A 160 0.99 12.63 20.78
N PRO A 161 1.75 12.48 19.69
CA PRO A 161 2.18 11.18 19.21
C PRO A 161 3.05 10.46 20.26
N PRO A 162 2.80 9.17 20.53
CA PRO A 162 3.71 8.35 21.33
C PRO A 162 5.15 8.37 20.80
N GLY A 163 6.12 8.12 21.69
CA GLY A 163 7.53 8.03 21.30
C GLY A 163 7.83 6.84 20.39
N ARG A 164 9.00 6.86 19.75
CA ARG A 164 9.44 5.86 18.76
C ARG A 164 9.30 4.43 19.25
N ARG A 165 9.53 4.20 20.56
CA ARG A 165 9.50 2.87 21.18
C ARG A 165 8.09 2.28 21.17
N HIS A 166 7.08 3.11 21.42
CA HIS A 166 5.67 2.70 21.35
C HIS A 166 5.27 2.36 19.92
N PHE A 167 5.66 3.19 18.94
CA PHE A 167 5.43 2.87 17.54
C PHE A 167 6.14 1.61 17.07
N THR A 168 7.36 1.35 17.56
CA THR A 168 8.13 0.15 17.19
C THR A 168 7.59 -1.12 17.85
N GLN A 169 7.19 -1.04 19.12
CA GLN A 169 6.86 -2.23 19.93
C GLN A 169 5.36 -2.53 19.99
N VAL A 170 4.50 -1.53 19.80
CA VAL A 170 3.04 -1.65 19.99
C VAL A 170 2.32 -1.39 18.68
N GLU A 171 2.43 -0.19 18.11
CA GLU A 171 1.64 0.17 16.92
C GLU A 171 2.10 -0.62 15.69
N LEU A 172 3.41 -0.83 15.52
CA LEU A 172 3.94 -1.68 14.45
C LEU A 172 3.48 -3.13 14.63
N GLN A 173 3.55 -3.67 15.85
CA GLN A 173 3.12 -5.04 16.12
C GLN A 173 1.63 -5.22 15.87
N SER A 174 0.81 -4.26 16.34
CA SER A 174 -0.63 -4.19 16.08
C SER A 174 -0.94 -4.11 14.58
N ALA A 175 -0.29 -3.19 13.85
CA ALA A 175 -0.45 -3.05 12.41
C ALA A 175 0.00 -4.26 11.61
N TYR A 176 1.04 -4.90 12.09
CA TYR A 176 1.57 -6.13 11.54
C TYR A 176 0.67 -7.34 11.79
N ASP A 177 0.07 -7.45 12.98
CA ASP A 177 -0.88 -8.51 13.31
C ASP A 177 -2.21 -8.31 12.56
N ASP A 178 -2.65 -7.06 12.38
CA ASP A 178 -3.79 -6.69 11.54
C ASP A 178 -3.55 -6.98 10.06
N MET A 179 -2.31 -7.06 9.59
CA MET A 179 -2.01 -7.42 8.20
C MET A 179 -2.09 -8.93 7.95
N LYS A 180 -2.14 -9.77 8.99
CA LYS A 180 -2.06 -11.23 8.83
C LYS A 180 -3.38 -11.94 9.15
N CYS A 181 -4.27 -12.02 8.17
CA CYS A 181 -5.47 -12.87 8.25
C CYS A 181 -5.13 -14.36 8.52
N VAL A 182 -4.07 -14.87 7.91
CA VAL A 182 -3.67 -16.28 8.04
C VAL A 182 -2.82 -16.55 9.29
N LYS A 183 -1.95 -15.61 9.69
CA LYS A 183 -1.20 -15.76 10.95
C LYS A 183 -2.14 -15.66 12.15
N ALA A 184 -3.17 -14.80 12.14
CA ALA A 184 -4.17 -14.78 13.20
C ALA A 184 -4.82 -16.17 13.38
N GLY A 185 -5.22 -16.82 12.28
CA GLY A 185 -5.69 -18.21 12.29
C GLY A 185 -4.63 -19.21 12.79
N ILE A 186 -3.37 -19.06 12.36
CA ILE A 186 -2.26 -19.93 12.79
C ILE A 186 -1.85 -19.69 14.25
N SER A 187 -1.87 -18.45 14.73
CA SER A 187 -1.53 -18.07 16.10
C SER A 187 -2.63 -18.43 17.09
N LEU A 188 -3.85 -18.69 16.60
CA LEU A 188 -4.96 -19.17 17.41
C LEU A 188 -4.96 -20.71 17.56
N PHE A 189 -4.18 -21.46 16.74
CA PHE A 189 -3.78 -22.83 17.11
C PHE A 189 -3.11 -22.89 18.48
N ASN A 190 -2.47 -21.79 18.92
CA ASN A 190 -1.80 -21.75 20.22
C ASN A 190 -2.77 -21.89 21.42
N ASN A 191 -4.06 -21.61 21.24
CA ASN A 191 -5.04 -21.63 22.33
C ASN A 191 -5.96 -22.85 22.29
N ASP A 192 -6.38 -23.29 21.08
CA ASP A 192 -7.38 -24.36 20.96
C ASP A 192 -6.78 -25.73 20.59
N GLU A 193 -5.56 -25.79 20.01
CA GLU A 193 -4.92 -27.02 19.53
C GLU A 193 -3.39 -27.02 19.83
N PRO A 194 -2.98 -27.09 21.11
CA PRO A 194 -1.58 -26.89 21.53
C PRO A 194 -0.62 -27.95 20.97
N GLU A 195 -1.10 -29.16 20.69
CA GLU A 195 -0.31 -30.25 20.10
C GLU A 195 0.20 -29.89 18.70
N LEU A 196 -0.63 -29.22 17.89
CA LEU A 196 -0.26 -28.78 16.54
C LEU A 196 0.78 -27.66 16.57
N SER A 197 0.63 -26.70 17.47
CA SER A 197 1.60 -25.61 17.61
C SER A 197 2.97 -26.15 18.03
N ASN A 198 2.98 -27.09 18.98
CA ASN A 198 4.21 -27.77 19.40
C ASN A 198 4.88 -28.53 18.26
N LEU A 199 4.09 -29.20 17.40
CA LEU A 199 4.59 -29.88 16.21
C LEU A 199 5.21 -28.92 15.21
N ILE A 200 4.55 -27.79 14.93
CA ILE A 200 5.09 -26.75 14.04
C ILE A 200 6.40 -26.18 14.62
N GLU A 201 6.48 -25.91 15.92
CA GLU A 201 7.73 -25.39 16.53
C GLU A 201 8.85 -26.45 16.55
N ARG A 202 8.53 -27.74 16.76
CA ARG A 202 9.48 -28.84 16.56
C ARG A 202 10.03 -28.85 15.13
N ALA A 203 9.16 -28.72 14.13
CA ALA A 203 9.55 -28.61 12.73
C ALA A 203 10.46 -27.39 12.47
N LYS A 204 10.13 -26.22 13.02
CA LYS A 204 10.98 -25.02 12.90
C LYS A 204 12.35 -25.24 13.54
N ARG A 205 12.40 -25.80 14.76
CA ARG A 205 13.67 -26.09 15.46
C ARG A 205 14.54 -27.07 14.69
N PHE A 206 13.93 -28.12 14.13
CA PHE A 206 14.62 -29.08 13.27
C PHE A 206 15.29 -28.36 12.08
N VAL A 207 14.52 -27.60 11.30
CA VAL A 207 15.06 -26.85 10.14
C VAL A 207 16.18 -25.88 10.54
N ARG A 208 16.02 -25.16 11.65
CA ARG A 208 17.05 -24.25 12.18
C ARG A 208 18.34 -25.01 12.53
N LYS A 209 18.23 -26.19 13.17
CA LYS A 209 19.39 -27.01 13.57
C LYS A 209 20.17 -27.48 12.34
N ILE A 210 19.50 -28.01 11.32
CA ILE A 210 20.17 -28.49 10.10
C ILE A 210 20.85 -27.33 9.37
N LYS A 211 20.13 -26.22 9.11
CA LYS A 211 20.70 -25.08 8.37
C LYS A 211 21.84 -24.36 9.10
N LYS A 212 21.91 -24.46 10.43
CA LYS A 212 22.99 -23.86 11.23
C LYS A 212 24.24 -24.75 11.28
N SER A 213 24.08 -26.07 11.19
CA SER A 213 25.19 -27.02 11.24
C SER A 213 25.69 -27.33 9.82
N ARG A 214 26.96 -27.00 9.55
CA ARG A 214 27.60 -27.32 8.27
C ARG A 214 27.66 -28.83 8.05
N VAL A 215 28.05 -29.60 9.07
CA VAL A 215 28.15 -31.06 9.03
C VAL A 215 26.80 -31.69 8.68
N LEU A 216 25.73 -31.33 9.40
CA LEU A 216 24.39 -31.88 9.12
C LEU A 216 23.85 -31.43 7.76
N SER A 217 24.20 -30.23 7.30
CA SER A 217 23.80 -29.74 5.98
C SER A 217 24.52 -30.47 4.84
N GLU A 218 25.79 -30.82 5.02
CA GLU A 218 26.57 -31.62 4.07
C GLU A 218 26.05 -33.06 4.04
N GLU A 219 25.88 -33.70 5.20
CA GLU A 219 25.32 -35.06 5.29
C GLU A 219 23.89 -35.13 4.73
N PHE A 220 23.06 -34.11 4.98
CA PHE A 220 21.72 -34.03 4.40
C PHE A 220 21.76 -34.03 2.87
N LYS A 221 22.72 -33.34 2.24
CA LYS A 221 22.90 -33.34 0.78
C LYS A 221 23.41 -34.69 0.27
N GLU A 222 24.33 -35.32 0.99
CA GLU A 222 24.84 -36.65 0.65
C GLU A 222 23.72 -37.70 0.70
N LEU A 223 22.87 -37.66 1.73
CA LEU A 223 21.69 -38.52 1.84
C LEU A 223 20.68 -38.29 0.71
N GLN A 224 20.49 -37.04 0.26
CA GLN A 224 19.65 -36.74 -0.90
C GLN A 224 20.22 -37.39 -2.17
N ALA A 225 21.54 -37.26 -2.38
CA ALA A 225 22.22 -37.87 -3.53
C ALA A 225 22.17 -39.40 -3.49
N ALA A 226 22.38 -40.00 -2.31
CA ALA A 226 22.35 -41.45 -2.12
C ALA A 226 20.96 -42.07 -2.35
N LEU A 227 19.89 -41.29 -2.16
CA LEU A 227 18.51 -41.71 -2.42
C LEU A 227 18.00 -41.31 -3.81
N GLU A 228 18.87 -40.79 -4.68
CA GLU A 228 18.53 -40.27 -6.01
C GLU A 228 17.41 -39.21 -5.98
N LEU A 229 17.33 -38.46 -4.88
CA LEU A 229 16.34 -37.40 -4.71
C LEU A 229 16.90 -36.06 -5.22
N PRO A 230 16.04 -35.16 -5.74
CA PRO A 230 16.48 -33.82 -6.12
C PRO A 230 17.11 -33.11 -4.92
N SER A 231 18.19 -32.35 -5.15
CA SER A 231 18.91 -31.59 -4.12
C SER A 231 18.07 -30.41 -3.61
N LEU A 232 17.08 -30.73 -2.79
CA LEU A 232 16.11 -29.78 -2.27
C LEU A 232 16.60 -29.20 -0.96
N SER A 233 16.95 -27.90 -0.95
CA SER A 233 17.27 -27.20 0.29
C SER A 233 16.04 -27.12 1.21
N LEU A 234 16.27 -27.23 2.52
CA LEU A 234 15.25 -26.96 3.54
C LEU A 234 14.76 -25.52 3.48
N GLN A 235 13.45 -25.34 3.52
CA GLN A 235 12.80 -24.02 3.57
C GLN A 235 12.65 -23.57 5.01
N LYS A 236 13.13 -22.37 5.32
CA LYS A 236 13.06 -21.80 6.68
C LYS A 236 11.73 -21.08 6.82
N ASP A 237 11.02 -21.33 7.91
CA ASP A 237 9.91 -20.47 8.30
C ASP A 237 10.44 -19.07 8.68
N ILE A 238 9.99 -18.08 7.93
CA ILE A 238 10.19 -16.66 8.16
C ILE A 238 8.92 -16.15 8.82
N GLU A 239 9.00 -15.84 10.10
CA GLU A 239 7.87 -15.42 10.95
C GLU A 239 7.02 -14.29 10.35
N VAL A 240 7.61 -13.52 9.44
CA VAL A 240 7.02 -12.40 8.70
C VAL A 240 6.12 -12.80 7.55
N ARG A 241 6.30 -13.96 6.93
CA ARG A 241 5.55 -14.41 5.75
C ARG A 241 4.87 -15.72 6.05
N TRP A 242 3.55 -15.73 6.24
CA TRP A 242 2.85 -16.98 6.60
C TRP A 242 3.04 -18.10 5.54
N ASN A 243 3.25 -17.74 4.26
CA ASN A 243 3.60 -18.68 3.18
C ASN A 243 4.79 -19.57 3.52
N SER A 244 5.77 -19.09 4.31
CA SER A 244 6.94 -19.89 4.65
C SER A 244 6.62 -21.04 5.60
N THR A 245 5.53 -20.98 6.36
CA THR A 245 5.08 -22.09 7.18
C THR A 245 4.60 -23.23 6.28
N PHE A 246 3.76 -22.91 5.29
CA PHE A 246 3.30 -23.88 4.31
C PHE A 246 4.48 -24.46 3.51
N GLU A 247 5.38 -23.62 2.99
CA GLU A 247 6.53 -24.06 2.20
C GLU A 247 7.51 -24.92 3.00
N MET A 248 7.71 -24.61 4.29
CA MET A 248 8.49 -25.43 5.21
C MET A 248 7.85 -26.81 5.35
N ILE A 249 6.56 -26.88 5.66
CA ILE A 249 5.85 -28.15 5.86
C ILE A 249 5.83 -28.98 4.56
N ASP A 250 5.49 -28.37 3.42
CA ASP A 250 5.52 -29.04 2.12
C ASP A 250 6.90 -29.60 1.80
N ARG A 251 7.96 -28.84 2.08
CA ARG A 251 9.33 -29.28 1.88
C ARG A 251 9.69 -30.46 2.79
N LEU A 252 9.36 -30.40 4.08
CA LEU A 252 9.63 -31.46 5.05
C LEU A 252 8.95 -32.77 4.63
N ILE A 253 7.68 -32.71 4.21
CA ILE A 253 6.94 -33.89 3.75
C ILE A 253 7.61 -34.52 2.51
N LYS A 254 8.03 -33.72 1.53
CA LYS A 254 8.69 -34.21 0.29
C LYS A 254 10.01 -34.95 0.54
N ILE A 255 10.74 -34.56 1.58
CA ILE A 255 12.07 -35.12 1.90
C ILE A 255 12.03 -36.00 3.16
N ARG A 256 10.83 -36.44 3.59
CA ARG A 256 10.61 -37.22 4.82
C ARG A 256 11.62 -38.34 5.01
N ARG A 257 11.87 -39.15 3.96
CA ARG A 257 12.82 -40.28 4.01
C ARG A 257 14.24 -39.86 4.40
N VAL A 258 14.70 -38.71 3.90
CA VAL A 258 16.02 -38.15 4.22
C VAL A 258 16.06 -37.68 5.68
N ILE A 259 14.97 -37.08 6.15
CA ILE A 259 14.85 -36.59 7.52
C ILE A 259 14.90 -37.74 8.51
N ASP A 260 14.13 -38.80 8.27
CA ASP A 260 14.08 -39.96 9.16
C ASP A 260 15.48 -40.60 9.27
N LEU A 261 16.19 -40.83 8.15
CA LEU A 261 17.56 -41.35 8.15
C LEU A 261 18.57 -40.43 8.85
N LEU A 262 18.47 -39.11 8.64
CA LEU A 262 19.37 -38.15 9.26
C LEU A 262 19.17 -38.11 10.77
N CYS A 263 17.92 -38.21 11.23
CA CYS A 263 17.56 -38.29 12.64
C CYS A 263 18.14 -39.55 13.29
N ASP A 264 17.99 -40.70 12.64
CA ASP A 264 18.50 -41.99 13.12
C ASP A 264 20.04 -41.97 13.25
N ARG A 265 20.75 -41.43 12.25
CA ARG A 265 22.23 -41.38 12.24
C ARG A 265 22.81 -40.42 13.27
N ASN A 266 22.12 -39.32 13.56
CA ASN A 266 22.64 -38.23 14.40
C ASN A 266 21.96 -38.13 15.78
N ASN A 267 21.16 -39.14 16.14
CA ASN A 267 20.39 -39.17 17.40
C ASN A 267 19.57 -37.87 17.62
N ILE A 268 18.96 -37.36 16.54
CA ILE A 268 18.08 -36.18 16.58
C ILE A 268 16.66 -36.69 16.82
N PRO A 269 15.85 -36.05 17.68
CA PRO A 269 14.45 -36.44 17.87
C PRO A 269 13.70 -36.48 16.53
N SER A 270 13.21 -37.67 16.16
CA SER A 270 12.47 -37.89 14.93
C SER A 270 11.00 -37.44 15.05
N PHE A 271 10.32 -37.38 13.91
CA PHE A 271 8.88 -37.15 13.85
C PHE A 271 8.17 -38.52 13.79
N SER A 272 7.17 -38.71 14.63
CA SER A 272 6.38 -39.95 14.62
C SER A 272 5.52 -40.05 13.34
N ASN A 273 4.96 -41.24 13.07
CA ASN A 273 3.97 -41.38 12.01
C ASN A 273 2.75 -40.46 12.22
N THR A 274 2.33 -40.25 13.46
CA THR A 274 1.24 -39.33 13.79
C THR A 274 1.62 -37.87 13.54
N ASP A 275 2.85 -37.47 13.85
CA ASP A 275 3.38 -36.13 13.53
C ASP A 275 3.31 -35.87 12.01
N TRP A 276 3.72 -36.85 11.19
CA TRP A 276 3.68 -36.72 9.73
C TRP A 276 2.26 -36.63 9.17
N LEU A 277 1.30 -37.37 9.74
CA LEU A 277 -0.11 -37.28 9.37
C LEU A 277 -0.67 -35.89 9.72
N SER A 278 -0.39 -35.39 10.92
CA SER A 278 -0.81 -34.05 11.36
C SER A 278 -0.20 -32.94 10.49
N LEU A 279 1.08 -33.03 10.12
CA LEU A 279 1.71 -32.11 9.15
C LEU A 279 1.02 -32.16 7.77
N GLY A 280 0.58 -33.34 7.34
CA GLY A 280 -0.20 -33.53 6.12
C GLY A 280 -1.55 -32.82 6.17
N SER A 281 -2.30 -32.97 7.27
CA SER A 281 -3.58 -32.28 7.46
C SER A 281 -3.40 -30.76 7.57
N ILE A 282 -2.34 -30.27 8.25
CA ILE A 282 -2.02 -28.82 8.30
C ILE A 282 -1.70 -28.29 6.90
N LYS A 283 -0.90 -29.03 6.12
CA LYS A 283 -0.62 -28.69 4.73
C LYS A 283 -1.93 -28.55 3.94
N LYS A 284 -2.83 -29.53 4.04
CA LYS A 284 -4.14 -29.52 3.35
C LYS A 284 -5.00 -28.33 3.74
N LEU A 285 -4.97 -27.92 5.02
CA LEU A 285 -5.65 -26.73 5.50
C LEU A 285 -5.08 -25.43 4.89
N LEU A 286 -3.75 -25.28 4.90
CA LEU A 286 -3.09 -24.08 4.40
C LEU A 286 -3.01 -24.01 2.87
N GLN A 287 -3.17 -25.14 2.19
CA GLN A 287 -3.04 -25.28 0.73
C GLN A 287 -3.94 -24.31 -0.04
N SER A 288 -5.24 -24.27 0.27
CA SER A 288 -6.20 -23.42 -0.45
C SER A 288 -5.85 -21.94 -0.34
N VAL A 289 -5.43 -21.51 0.85
CA VAL A 289 -5.01 -20.14 1.13
C VAL A 289 -3.70 -19.82 0.41
N TYR A 290 -2.76 -20.78 0.39
CA TYR A 290 -1.46 -20.64 -0.28
C TYR A 290 -1.63 -20.49 -1.79
N ASP A 291 -2.45 -21.35 -2.40
CA ASP A 291 -2.71 -21.33 -3.83
C ASP A 291 -3.41 -20.03 -4.25
N ALA A 292 -4.40 -19.58 -3.48
CA ALA A 292 -5.06 -18.30 -3.70
C ALA A 292 -4.06 -17.13 -3.66
N THR A 293 -3.17 -17.12 -2.68
CA THR A 293 -2.18 -16.05 -2.51
C THR A 293 -1.15 -16.05 -3.63
N LYS A 294 -0.67 -17.24 -4.03
CA LYS A 294 0.26 -17.39 -5.15
C LYS A 294 -0.38 -16.96 -6.46
N LEU A 295 -1.67 -17.22 -6.65
CA LEU A 295 -2.42 -16.78 -7.82
C LEU A 295 -2.54 -15.25 -7.85
N LEU A 296 -2.92 -14.63 -6.73
CA LEU A 296 -3.05 -13.17 -6.62
C LEU A 296 -1.70 -12.43 -6.75
N GLN A 297 -0.58 -13.11 -6.47
CA GLN A 297 0.79 -12.58 -6.64
C GLN A 297 1.32 -12.69 -8.08
N ASN A 298 0.51 -13.17 -9.02
CA ASN A 298 0.91 -13.26 -10.43
C ASN A 298 0.64 -11.93 -11.15
N GLN A 299 1.63 -11.47 -11.93
CA GLN A 299 1.59 -10.26 -12.76
C GLN A 299 0.40 -10.20 -13.71
N THR A 300 -0.03 -11.34 -14.24
CA THR A 300 -1.09 -11.40 -15.26
C THR A 300 -2.50 -11.38 -14.66
N VAL A 301 -2.62 -11.33 -13.33
CA VAL A 301 -3.89 -11.45 -12.62
C VAL A 301 -4.37 -10.07 -12.23
N SER A 302 -5.56 -9.72 -12.73
CA SER A 302 -6.20 -8.46 -12.41
C SER A 302 -7.06 -8.55 -11.15
N ILE A 303 -7.50 -7.39 -10.68
CA ILE A 303 -8.47 -7.27 -9.59
C ILE A 303 -9.80 -8.03 -9.82
N SER A 304 -10.12 -8.45 -11.06
CA SER A 304 -11.35 -9.22 -11.37
C SER A 304 -11.42 -10.58 -10.67
N VAL A 305 -10.28 -11.12 -10.23
CA VAL A 305 -10.19 -12.45 -9.63
C VAL A 305 -10.35 -12.42 -8.10
N ILE A 306 -10.32 -11.24 -7.48
CA ILE A 306 -10.30 -11.09 -6.02
C ILE A 306 -11.60 -11.60 -5.38
N ILE A 307 -12.77 -11.17 -5.87
CA ILE A 307 -14.08 -11.62 -5.35
C ILE A 307 -14.27 -13.14 -5.54
N PRO A 308 -14.05 -13.71 -6.75
CA PRO A 308 -14.11 -15.16 -6.95
C PRO A 308 -13.22 -15.95 -6.00
N ILE A 309 -11.98 -15.49 -5.76
CA ILE A 309 -11.06 -16.16 -4.83
C ILE A 309 -11.55 -16.07 -3.40
N TYR A 310 -12.04 -14.91 -2.96
CA TYR A 310 -12.61 -14.77 -1.63
C TYR A 310 -13.77 -15.75 -1.41
N CYS A 311 -14.72 -15.80 -2.34
CA CYS A 311 -15.87 -16.71 -2.27
C CYS A 311 -15.42 -18.19 -2.31
N ALA A 312 -14.46 -18.54 -3.17
CA ALA A 312 -13.92 -19.90 -3.24
C ALA A 312 -13.17 -20.31 -1.96
N LEU A 313 -12.44 -19.38 -1.34
CA LEU A 313 -11.78 -19.60 -0.05
C LEU A 313 -12.78 -19.81 1.07
N GLN A 314 -13.80 -18.95 1.16
CA GLN A 314 -14.86 -19.08 2.15
C GLN A 314 -15.56 -20.44 2.03
N HIS A 315 -15.99 -20.80 0.82
CA HIS A 315 -16.60 -22.10 0.56
C HIS A 315 -15.69 -23.28 0.93
N ASN A 316 -14.38 -23.20 0.66
CA ASN A 316 -13.45 -24.29 1.03
C ASN A 316 -13.16 -24.36 2.53
N LEU A 317 -13.27 -23.25 3.26
CA LEU A 317 -13.06 -23.20 4.71
C LEU A 317 -14.31 -23.64 5.48
N THR A 318 -15.52 -23.45 4.94
CA THR A 318 -16.78 -23.79 5.62
C THR A 318 -17.31 -25.21 5.33
N LYS A 319 -16.56 -26.04 4.60
CA LYS A 319 -16.95 -27.44 4.32
C LYS A 319 -17.04 -28.28 5.61
N GLU A 320 -18.20 -28.89 5.83
CA GLU A 320 -18.59 -29.55 7.09
C GLU A 320 -17.72 -30.76 7.50
N ASP A 321 -17.16 -31.51 6.55
CA ASP A 321 -16.39 -32.75 6.81
C ASP A 321 -14.86 -32.56 6.79
N SER A 322 -14.33 -31.55 7.48
CA SER A 322 -12.91 -31.22 7.36
C SER A 322 -12.13 -31.15 8.68
N ASP A 323 -10.95 -31.80 8.69
CA ASP A 323 -9.96 -31.70 9.77
C ASP A 323 -9.70 -30.22 10.14
N PHE A 324 -9.55 -29.97 11.44
CA PHE A 324 -9.33 -28.65 12.03
C PHE A 324 -10.48 -27.66 11.81
N SER A 325 -11.72 -28.11 12.02
CA SER A 325 -12.93 -27.28 11.91
C SER A 325 -12.83 -25.95 12.69
N SER A 326 -12.30 -25.97 13.92
CA SER A 326 -12.06 -24.74 14.70
C SER A 326 -11.14 -23.75 13.97
N ALA A 327 -10.00 -24.24 13.47
CA ALA A 327 -9.04 -23.39 12.76
C ALA A 327 -9.60 -22.86 11.43
N ARG A 328 -10.34 -23.69 10.69
CA ARG A 328 -11.01 -23.28 9.45
C ARG A 328 -12.04 -22.19 9.70
N LYS A 329 -12.90 -22.39 10.70
CA LYS A 329 -13.89 -21.41 11.13
C LYS A 329 -13.21 -20.10 11.51
N LYS A 330 -12.09 -20.16 12.24
CA LYS A 330 -11.35 -18.96 12.63
C LYS A 330 -10.72 -18.21 11.46
N ILE A 331 -10.12 -18.93 10.50
CA ILE A 331 -9.59 -18.34 9.26
C ILE A 331 -10.74 -17.71 8.46
N SER A 332 -11.87 -18.40 8.33
CA SER A 332 -13.08 -17.91 7.66
C SER A 332 -13.61 -16.63 8.32
N GLU A 333 -13.78 -16.63 9.65
CA GLU A 333 -14.20 -15.45 10.43
C GLU A 333 -13.26 -14.27 10.20
N THR A 334 -11.95 -14.49 10.28
CA THR A 334 -10.93 -13.44 10.10
C THR A 334 -10.95 -12.89 8.67
N LEU A 335 -11.12 -13.76 7.67
CA LEU A 335 -11.30 -13.35 6.28
C LEU A 335 -12.58 -12.54 6.10
N SER A 336 -13.68 -12.94 6.73
CA SER A 336 -14.96 -12.22 6.68
C SER A 336 -14.90 -10.86 7.38
N THR A 337 -14.16 -10.73 8.49
CA THR A 337 -13.96 -9.43 9.14
C THR A 337 -13.22 -8.44 8.22
N LYS A 338 -12.24 -8.91 7.45
CA LYS A 338 -11.40 -8.04 6.60
C LYS A 338 -11.94 -7.85 5.19
N LEU A 339 -12.59 -8.86 4.62
CA LEU A 339 -13.02 -8.92 3.22
C LEU A 339 -14.53 -9.17 3.07
N GLY A 340 -15.30 -9.22 4.16
CA GLY A 340 -16.75 -9.48 4.09
C GLY A 340 -17.55 -8.37 3.41
N ARG A 341 -16.99 -7.16 3.30
CA ARG A 341 -17.58 -6.01 2.58
C ARG A 341 -16.91 -5.76 1.23
N ILE A 342 -16.30 -6.79 0.63
CA ILE A 342 -15.55 -6.64 -0.62
C ILE A 342 -16.43 -6.16 -1.79
N GLU A 343 -17.71 -6.53 -1.77
CA GLU A 343 -18.69 -6.13 -2.77
C GLU A 343 -19.18 -4.68 -2.62
N ASP A 344 -18.79 -3.97 -1.55
CA ASP A 344 -19.02 -2.53 -1.42
C ASP A 344 -18.00 -1.72 -2.24
N ASN A 345 -16.88 -2.34 -2.63
CA ASN A 345 -15.93 -1.74 -3.53
C ASN A 345 -16.41 -1.90 -4.98
N ARG A 346 -16.96 -0.80 -5.52
CA ARG A 346 -17.49 -0.73 -6.88
C ARG A 346 -16.48 -1.19 -7.95
N ASP A 347 -15.20 -0.86 -7.81
CA ASP A 347 -14.19 -1.20 -8.83
C ASP A 347 -13.95 -2.72 -8.89
N LEU A 348 -13.95 -3.40 -7.74
CA LEU A 348 -13.81 -4.87 -7.68
C LEU A 348 -15.03 -5.57 -8.28
N VAL A 349 -16.23 -5.06 -7.99
CA VAL A 349 -17.48 -5.60 -8.55
C VAL A 349 -17.50 -5.42 -10.07
N LEU A 350 -17.19 -4.23 -10.57
CA LEU A 350 -17.16 -3.96 -12.01
C LEU A 350 -16.10 -4.80 -12.72
N ALA A 351 -14.90 -4.92 -12.17
CA ALA A 351 -13.86 -5.77 -12.74
C ALA A 351 -14.30 -7.24 -12.82
N THR A 352 -14.99 -7.74 -11.79
CA THR A 352 -15.53 -9.12 -11.73
C THR A 352 -16.68 -9.33 -12.72
N LEU A 353 -17.58 -8.36 -12.88
CA LEU A 353 -18.66 -8.41 -13.88
C LEU A 353 -18.13 -8.44 -15.31
N LEU A 354 -17.06 -7.68 -15.57
CA LEU A 354 -16.37 -7.62 -16.87
C LEU A 354 -15.50 -8.86 -17.14
N ASP A 355 -15.46 -9.82 -16.24
CA ASP A 355 -14.78 -11.10 -16.45
C ASP A 355 -15.80 -12.20 -16.76
N LEU A 356 -15.88 -12.61 -18.04
CA LEU A 356 -16.85 -13.62 -18.48
C LEU A 356 -16.66 -15.00 -17.82
N ARG A 357 -15.52 -15.25 -17.16
CA ARG A 357 -15.31 -16.46 -16.37
C ARG A 357 -16.14 -16.46 -15.09
N PHE A 358 -16.44 -15.27 -14.56
CA PHE A 358 -16.97 -15.07 -13.21
C PHE A 358 -18.27 -14.27 -13.15
N LYS A 359 -18.63 -13.58 -14.23
CA LYS A 359 -19.84 -12.76 -14.39
C LYS A 359 -21.07 -13.44 -13.76
N LEU A 360 -21.64 -12.82 -12.72
CA LEU A 360 -22.83 -13.26 -11.97
C LEU A 360 -22.70 -14.63 -11.23
N ILE A 361 -21.50 -15.20 -11.07
CA ILE A 361 -21.31 -16.47 -10.33
C ILE A 361 -21.01 -16.22 -8.86
N TYR A 362 -20.16 -15.23 -8.58
CA TYR A 362 -19.56 -15.02 -7.26
C TYR A 362 -20.05 -13.75 -6.57
N LEU A 363 -21.01 -13.04 -7.17
CA LEU A 363 -21.58 -11.79 -6.68
C LEU A 363 -22.96 -12.06 -6.09
N ASP A 364 -23.33 -11.30 -5.06
CA ASP A 364 -24.62 -11.41 -4.39
C ASP A 364 -25.79 -11.19 -5.36
N GLU A 365 -26.64 -12.21 -5.48
CA GLU A 365 -27.82 -12.22 -6.36
C GLU A 365 -28.83 -11.12 -6.00
N THR A 366 -28.91 -10.77 -4.71
CA THR A 366 -29.85 -9.74 -4.24
C THR A 366 -29.47 -8.34 -4.70
N ARG A 367 -28.20 -8.14 -5.09
CA ARG A 367 -27.63 -6.85 -5.50
C ARG A 367 -27.38 -6.74 -6.99
N TRP A 368 -27.79 -7.73 -7.80
CA TRP A 368 -27.55 -7.72 -9.24
C TRP A 368 -28.08 -6.46 -9.96
N GLU A 369 -29.24 -5.95 -9.57
CA GLU A 369 -29.80 -4.72 -10.15
C GLU A 369 -28.96 -3.47 -9.82
N GLU A 370 -28.35 -3.43 -8.63
CA GLU A 370 -27.41 -2.37 -8.24
C GLU A 370 -26.13 -2.46 -9.09
N TYR A 371 -25.56 -3.65 -9.20
CA TYR A 371 -24.35 -3.94 -9.97
C TYR A 371 -24.51 -3.64 -11.46
N LYS A 372 -25.66 -4.00 -12.02
CA LYS A 372 -26.04 -3.67 -13.38
C LYS A 372 -26.11 -2.16 -13.59
N LYS A 373 -26.77 -1.42 -12.69
CA LYS A 373 -26.82 0.04 -12.75
C LYS A 373 -25.43 0.66 -12.72
N TRP A 374 -24.53 0.17 -11.88
CA TRP A 374 -23.15 0.64 -11.82
C TRP A 374 -22.39 0.45 -13.13
N LEU A 375 -22.60 -0.69 -13.80
CA LEU A 375 -21.94 -1.01 -15.07
C LEU A 375 -22.48 -0.14 -16.20
N ILE A 376 -23.79 0.07 -16.27
CA ILE A 376 -24.43 0.98 -17.24
C ILE A 376 -23.87 2.40 -17.06
N GLN A 377 -23.84 2.92 -15.83
CA GLN A 377 -23.30 4.25 -15.54
C GLN A 377 -21.83 4.42 -15.96
N GLU A 378 -20.98 3.41 -15.78
CA GLU A 378 -19.60 3.50 -16.27
C GLU A 378 -19.50 3.39 -17.79
N ALA A 379 -20.37 2.59 -18.43
CA ALA A 379 -20.44 2.51 -19.88
C ALA A 379 -20.92 3.83 -20.51
N GLU A 380 -21.87 4.52 -19.88
CA GLU A 380 -22.33 5.88 -20.26
C GLU A 380 -21.18 6.88 -20.20
N LYS A 381 -20.43 6.93 -19.09
CA LYS A 381 -19.27 7.83 -18.95
C LYS A 381 -18.19 7.60 -20.01
N ASN A 382 -17.98 6.34 -20.39
CA ASN A 382 -17.03 5.99 -21.45
C ASN A 382 -17.45 6.45 -22.85
N GLN A 383 -18.71 6.79 -23.08
CA GLN A 383 -19.16 7.39 -24.34
C GLN A 383 -18.67 8.84 -24.47
N ILE A 384 -18.68 9.60 -23.37
CA ILE A 384 -18.33 11.03 -23.32
C ILE A 384 -16.84 11.26 -23.64
N THR A 385 -15.95 10.41 -23.11
CA THR A 385 -14.49 10.56 -23.28
C THR A 385 -13.97 10.30 -24.69
N ASN A 386 -14.79 9.81 -25.62
CA ASN A 386 -14.37 9.62 -27.02
C ASN A 386 -14.64 10.83 -27.92
N GLU A 387 -15.51 11.75 -27.52
CA GLU A 387 -15.84 12.94 -28.32
C GLU A 387 -14.79 14.05 -28.14
N GLU A 388 -14.02 14.06 -27.04
CA GLU A 388 -13.07 15.15 -26.72
C GLU A 388 -11.64 14.97 -27.31
N VAL A 389 -11.34 13.93 -28.09
CA VAL A 389 -9.96 13.67 -28.58
C VAL A 389 -9.69 14.26 -29.98
N ASP A 390 -10.68 14.83 -30.67
CA ASP A 390 -10.48 15.41 -32.01
C ASP A 390 -10.68 16.94 -32.10
N ASP A 391 -10.82 17.63 -30.96
CA ASP A 391 -11.33 19.01 -30.96
C ASP A 391 -10.29 20.08 -30.60
N PHE A 392 -9.19 20.14 -31.36
CA PHE A 392 -8.30 21.31 -31.28
C PHE A 392 -8.75 22.48 -32.17
N LEU A 393 -9.86 22.40 -32.91
CA LEU A 393 -10.38 23.53 -33.68
C LEU A 393 -11.89 23.40 -33.93
N ILE A 394 -12.74 23.98 -33.06
CA ILE A 394 -13.76 25.01 -33.33
C ILE A 394 -14.48 25.37 -32.01
N PRO A 395 -14.56 26.65 -31.60
CA PRO A 395 -15.49 27.06 -30.55
C PRO A 395 -16.85 27.37 -31.16
N MET A 396 -17.82 26.49 -31.01
CA MET A 396 -19.24 26.80 -31.22
C MET A 396 -20.07 26.23 -30.09
N GLU A 397 -20.90 27.10 -29.52
CA GLU A 397 -21.86 26.82 -28.46
C GLU A 397 -22.81 25.70 -28.89
N GLU A 398 -22.57 24.45 -28.46
CA GLU A 398 -23.58 23.40 -28.56
C GLU A 398 -24.46 23.40 -27.32
N GLU A 399 -25.70 23.79 -27.55
CA GLU A 399 -26.85 23.65 -26.67
C GLU A 399 -27.02 22.16 -26.33
N TYR A 400 -26.64 21.77 -25.11
CA TYR A 400 -26.73 20.38 -24.61
C TYR A 400 -28.20 19.91 -24.61
N SER A 401 -28.62 19.25 -25.69
CA SER A 401 -29.99 18.76 -25.83
C SER A 401 -30.19 17.52 -24.94
N LEU A 402 -31.32 17.48 -24.22
CA LEU A 402 -31.70 16.37 -23.33
C LEU A 402 -31.81 15.03 -24.10
N ASP A 403 -32.10 15.09 -25.40
CA ASP A 403 -32.29 13.96 -26.31
C ASP A 403 -30.99 13.14 -26.49
N SER A 404 -29.86 13.83 -26.63
CA SER A 404 -28.53 13.20 -26.76
C SER A 404 -28.14 12.35 -25.53
N SER A 405 -28.59 12.75 -24.34
CA SER A 405 -28.29 12.04 -23.09
C SER A 405 -29.10 10.74 -22.96
N LEU A 406 -30.33 10.74 -23.47
CA LEU A 406 -31.23 9.58 -23.44
C LEU A 406 -30.77 8.51 -24.44
N GLU A 407 -30.34 8.91 -25.63
CA GLU A 407 -29.79 7.99 -26.63
C GLU A 407 -28.50 7.31 -26.15
N LYS A 408 -27.58 8.07 -25.54
CA LYS A 408 -26.33 7.54 -24.94
C LYS A 408 -26.62 6.48 -23.88
N ARG A 409 -27.59 6.75 -23.00
CA ARG A 409 -28.05 5.81 -21.96
C ARG A 409 -28.68 4.54 -22.54
N GLN A 410 -29.54 4.67 -23.54
CA GLN A 410 -30.15 3.52 -24.21
C GLN A 410 -29.09 2.61 -24.85
N LYS A 411 -28.08 3.20 -25.51
CA LYS A 411 -26.99 2.44 -26.13
C LYS A 411 -26.18 1.63 -25.12
N SER A 412 -25.79 2.24 -23.99
CA SER A 412 -25.09 1.52 -22.90
C SER A 412 -25.95 0.43 -22.28
N GLU A 413 -27.24 0.69 -22.09
CA GLU A 413 -28.15 -0.28 -21.50
C GLU A 413 -28.34 -1.50 -22.40
N VAL A 414 -28.45 -1.31 -23.72
CA VAL A 414 -28.53 -2.41 -24.70
C VAL A 414 -27.25 -3.26 -24.65
N GLU A 415 -26.07 -2.65 -24.77
CA GLU A 415 -24.79 -3.38 -24.77
C GLU A 415 -24.58 -4.17 -23.46
N VAL A 416 -24.87 -3.56 -22.31
CA VAL A 416 -24.75 -4.22 -21.00
C VAL A 416 -25.73 -5.39 -20.87
N ASN A 417 -26.99 -5.21 -21.28
CA ASN A 417 -28.00 -6.26 -21.20
C ASN A 417 -27.63 -7.47 -22.08
N GLU A 418 -27.17 -7.21 -23.30
CA GLU A 418 -26.71 -8.25 -24.21
C GLU A 418 -25.48 -8.96 -23.65
N TYR A 419 -24.50 -8.19 -23.15
CA TYR A 419 -23.31 -8.73 -22.51
C TYR A 419 -23.65 -9.63 -21.34
N LEU A 420 -24.53 -9.20 -20.42
CA LEU A 420 -24.90 -10.00 -19.24
C LEU A 420 -25.59 -11.31 -19.62
N ARG A 421 -26.32 -11.37 -20.75
CA ARG A 421 -26.94 -12.58 -21.29
C ARG A 421 -25.97 -13.50 -22.03
N ASP A 422 -24.87 -12.97 -22.55
CA ASP A 422 -23.90 -13.75 -23.33
C ASP A 422 -23.28 -14.89 -22.50
N ALA A 423 -22.87 -15.95 -23.19
CA ALA A 423 -22.35 -17.16 -22.56
C ALA A 423 -21.04 -16.89 -21.81
N LYS A 424 -20.88 -17.57 -20.68
CA LYS A 424 -19.63 -17.57 -19.90
C LYS A 424 -18.56 -18.36 -20.65
N ILE A 425 -17.30 -18.00 -20.44
CA ILE A 425 -16.16 -18.76 -20.96
C ILE A 425 -15.57 -19.67 -19.88
N LYS A 426 -14.79 -20.69 -20.28
CA LYS A 426 -14.11 -21.58 -19.33
C LYS A 426 -13.16 -20.79 -18.42
N VAL A 427 -13.08 -21.17 -17.14
CA VAL A 427 -12.20 -20.52 -16.16
C VAL A 427 -10.71 -20.58 -16.57
N SER A 428 -10.31 -21.62 -17.31
CA SER A 428 -8.95 -21.78 -17.84
C SER A 428 -8.65 -20.94 -19.09
N SER A 429 -9.65 -20.28 -19.69
CA SER A 429 -9.46 -19.45 -20.87
C SER A 429 -8.73 -18.15 -20.54
N ASN A 430 -7.98 -17.65 -21.52
CA ASN A 430 -7.34 -16.34 -21.44
C ASN A 430 -8.37 -15.22 -21.69
N ILE A 431 -8.75 -14.51 -20.62
CA ILE A 431 -9.73 -13.42 -20.68
C ILE A 431 -9.25 -12.22 -21.51
N ALA A 432 -7.95 -11.90 -21.48
CA ALA A 432 -7.38 -10.80 -22.25
C ALA A 432 -7.45 -11.09 -23.75
N GLU A 433 -7.21 -12.33 -24.15
CA GLU A 433 -7.36 -12.77 -25.54
C GLU A 433 -8.81 -12.72 -26.01
N TYR A 434 -9.75 -13.14 -25.16
CA TYR A 434 -11.18 -13.00 -25.47
C TYR A 434 -11.56 -11.54 -25.75
N TRP A 435 -11.13 -10.61 -24.88
CA TRP A 435 -11.44 -9.19 -25.05
C TRP A 435 -10.70 -8.56 -26.22
N ARG A 436 -9.52 -9.06 -26.59
CA ARG A 436 -8.80 -8.64 -27.80
C ARG A 436 -9.57 -8.98 -29.07
N VAL A 437 -10.16 -10.17 -29.14
CA VAL A 437 -10.93 -10.63 -30.31
C VAL A 437 -12.32 -9.99 -30.35
N ASN A 438 -12.96 -9.78 -29.20
CA ASN A 438 -14.34 -9.30 -29.12
C ASN A 438 -14.47 -7.80 -28.78
N SER A 439 -13.38 -7.02 -28.84
CA SER A 439 -13.41 -5.58 -28.53
C SER A 439 -14.29 -4.78 -29.49
N GLU A 440 -14.46 -5.25 -30.73
CA GLU A 440 -15.34 -4.63 -31.72
C GLU A 440 -16.82 -4.93 -31.44
N LYS A 441 -17.14 -6.13 -30.93
CA LYS A 441 -18.50 -6.49 -30.48
C LYS A 441 -18.91 -5.65 -29.28
N TRP A 442 -17.99 -5.47 -28.33
CA TRP A 442 -18.24 -4.81 -27.05
C TRP A 442 -17.51 -3.46 -26.97
N THR A 443 -17.98 -2.48 -27.76
CA THR A 443 -17.24 -1.22 -27.95
C THR A 443 -17.10 -0.39 -26.67
N LEU A 444 -18.11 -0.38 -25.79
CA LEU A 444 -18.09 0.36 -24.53
C LEU A 444 -17.43 -0.46 -23.42
N LEU A 445 -17.82 -1.73 -23.32
CA LEU A 445 -17.32 -2.62 -22.26
C LEU A 445 -15.85 -2.99 -22.47
N GLY A 446 -15.40 -3.16 -23.71
CA GLY A 446 -14.00 -3.43 -24.04
C GLY A 446 -13.05 -2.31 -23.63
N LYS A 447 -13.53 -1.05 -23.54
CA LYS A 447 -12.77 0.06 -22.97
C LYS A 447 -12.73 0.00 -21.44
N LEU A 448 -13.86 -0.33 -20.80
CA LEU A 448 -13.90 -0.53 -19.35
C LEU A 448 -12.99 -1.68 -18.91
N VAL A 449 -12.94 -2.78 -19.67
CA VAL A 449 -12.05 -3.91 -19.41
C VAL A 449 -10.59 -3.45 -19.38
N ARG A 450 -10.16 -2.65 -20.36
CA ARG A 450 -8.79 -2.11 -20.38
C ARG A 450 -8.47 -1.28 -19.13
N ARG A 451 -9.45 -0.55 -18.60
CA ARG A 451 -9.30 0.27 -17.38
C ARG A 451 -9.31 -0.55 -16.09
N TYR A 452 -10.18 -1.55 -15.99
CA TYR A 452 -10.36 -2.33 -14.76
C TYR A 452 -9.42 -3.53 -14.67
N HIS A 453 -9.16 -4.21 -15.79
CA HIS A 453 -8.30 -5.39 -15.81
C HIS A 453 -6.80 -5.06 -15.89
N CYS A 454 -6.42 -3.79 -16.03
CA CYS A 454 -5.01 -3.38 -15.92
C CYS A 454 -4.52 -3.27 -14.47
N ALA A 455 -5.44 -3.14 -13.51
CA ALA A 455 -5.08 -3.04 -12.10
C ALA A 455 -4.64 -4.42 -11.59
N PRO A 456 -3.41 -4.57 -11.06
CA PRO A 456 -2.94 -5.83 -10.52
C PRO A 456 -3.69 -6.19 -9.23
N ALA A 457 -3.88 -7.48 -8.97
CA ALA A 457 -4.57 -7.93 -7.77
C ALA A 457 -3.81 -7.66 -6.47
N THR A 458 -2.48 -7.52 -6.52
CA THR A 458 -1.63 -7.25 -5.35
C THR A 458 -0.47 -6.31 -5.69
N SER A 459 0.07 -5.64 -4.68
CA SER A 459 1.29 -4.81 -4.76
C SER A 459 2.59 -5.61 -4.79
N SER A 460 2.51 -6.94 -4.95
CA SER A 460 3.69 -7.83 -4.90
C SER A 460 4.71 -7.52 -6.01
N GLU A 461 4.27 -6.97 -7.13
CA GLU A 461 5.16 -6.55 -8.22
C GLU A 461 5.99 -5.33 -7.88
N SER A 462 5.44 -4.38 -7.12
CA SER A 462 6.21 -3.27 -6.58
C SER A 462 7.29 -3.79 -5.63
N GLU A 463 7.00 -4.79 -4.80
CA GLU A 463 8.01 -5.40 -3.92
C GLU A 463 9.12 -6.11 -4.70
N ARG A 464 8.79 -6.79 -5.80
CA ARG A 464 9.79 -7.40 -6.70
C ARG A 464 10.66 -6.33 -7.34
N LEU A 465 10.07 -5.23 -7.81
CA LEU A 465 10.80 -4.09 -8.35
C LEU A 465 11.78 -3.52 -7.32
N PHE A 466 11.35 -3.32 -6.07
CA PHE A 466 12.23 -2.84 -5.00
C PHE A 466 13.30 -3.85 -4.59
N THR A 467 13.02 -5.15 -4.69
CA THR A 467 14.03 -6.20 -4.49
C THR A 467 15.10 -6.14 -5.57
N THR A 468 14.70 -6.01 -6.84
CA THR A 468 15.62 -5.79 -7.97
C THR A 468 16.39 -4.49 -7.84
N ALA A 469 15.73 -3.41 -7.39
CA ALA A 469 16.38 -2.13 -7.08
C ALA A 469 17.45 -2.28 -6.01
N GLY A 470 17.18 -3.06 -4.94
CA GLY A 470 18.15 -3.36 -3.90
C GLY A 470 19.38 -4.11 -4.42
N LEU A 471 19.22 -5.01 -5.40
CA LEU A 471 20.33 -5.70 -6.06
C LEU A 471 21.14 -4.75 -6.95
N ILE A 472 20.48 -3.85 -7.68
CA ILE A 472 21.14 -2.85 -8.55
C ILE A 472 21.88 -1.79 -7.72
N ALA A 473 21.32 -1.42 -6.56
CA ALA A 473 21.87 -0.43 -5.64
C ALA A 473 22.88 -1.02 -4.62
N ASN A 474 23.16 -2.33 -4.70
CA ASN A 474 23.96 -3.05 -3.71
C ASN A 474 25.43 -2.55 -3.63
N ASP A 475 26.17 -2.99 -2.61
CA ASP A 475 27.42 -2.38 -2.10
C ASP A 475 28.52 -1.99 -3.12
N LEU A 476 28.54 -2.55 -4.33
CA LEU A 476 29.48 -2.21 -5.40
C LEU A 476 29.08 -0.96 -6.23
N ARG A 477 27.86 -0.41 -6.06
CA ARG A 477 27.30 0.70 -6.85
C ARG A 477 26.76 1.86 -6.00
N LYS A 478 27.37 2.12 -4.83
CA LYS A 478 26.95 3.15 -3.84
C LYS A 478 26.91 4.61 -4.34
N SER A 479 27.36 4.87 -5.58
CA SER A 479 27.40 6.21 -6.18
C SER A 479 26.33 6.42 -7.26
N LEU A 480 25.35 5.52 -7.40
CA LEU A 480 24.29 5.73 -8.39
C LEU A 480 23.36 6.86 -7.94
N LEU A 481 23.21 7.88 -8.80
CA LEU A 481 22.21 8.92 -8.61
C LEU A 481 20.80 8.30 -8.70
N PRO A 482 19.81 8.80 -7.93
CA PRO A 482 18.43 8.30 -7.95
C PRO A 482 17.83 8.22 -9.38
N GLU A 483 18.12 9.21 -10.21
CA GLU A 483 17.61 9.31 -11.58
C GLU A 483 18.18 8.17 -12.46
N ASN A 484 19.45 7.82 -12.27
CA ASN A 484 20.09 6.72 -13.00
C ASN A 484 19.57 5.35 -12.54
N LEU A 485 19.19 5.21 -11.27
CA LEU A 485 18.59 3.99 -10.74
C LEU A 485 17.19 3.79 -11.32
N GLU A 486 16.39 4.86 -11.38
CA GLU A 486 15.07 4.87 -11.99
C GLU A 486 15.12 4.51 -13.48
N MET A 487 16.03 5.12 -14.25
CA MET A 487 16.24 4.78 -15.65
C MET A 487 16.63 3.31 -15.85
N LEU A 488 17.55 2.78 -15.03
CA LEU A 488 17.97 1.37 -15.11
C LEU A 488 16.84 0.41 -14.75
N LEU A 489 16.04 0.71 -13.73
CA LEU A 489 14.88 -0.09 -13.35
C LEU A 489 13.82 -0.09 -14.45
N THR A 490 13.57 1.08 -15.04
CA THR A 490 12.63 1.27 -16.15
C THR A 490 13.06 0.46 -17.37
N LEU A 491 14.34 0.54 -17.75
CA LEU A 491 14.89 -0.26 -18.84
C LEU A 491 14.83 -1.76 -18.52
N HIS A 492 15.27 -2.17 -17.33
CA HIS A 492 15.29 -3.58 -16.93
C HIS A 492 13.91 -4.24 -17.02
N HIS A 493 12.86 -3.56 -16.57
CA HIS A 493 11.51 -4.12 -16.56
C HIS A 493 10.83 -4.03 -17.94
N ASN A 494 11.04 -2.94 -18.68
CA ASN A 494 10.32 -2.72 -19.94
C ASN A 494 11.03 -3.30 -21.18
N LEU A 495 12.34 -3.52 -21.16
CA LEU A 495 13.06 -4.07 -22.32
C LEU A 495 12.52 -5.46 -22.74
N LEU A 496 12.06 -6.26 -21.78
CA LEU A 496 11.41 -7.55 -22.04
C LEU A 496 10.05 -7.39 -22.77
N ILE A 497 9.33 -6.31 -22.49
CA ILE A 497 8.04 -5.98 -23.13
C ILE A 497 8.26 -5.56 -24.60
N TYR A 498 9.40 -4.93 -24.90
CA TYR A 498 9.79 -4.50 -26.25
C TYR A 498 10.45 -5.62 -27.09
N ASN A 499 10.29 -6.90 -26.74
CA ASN A 499 10.91 -8.03 -27.45
C ASN A 499 12.44 -7.91 -27.60
N PHE A 500 13.13 -7.33 -26.60
CA PHE A 500 14.58 -7.28 -26.63
C PHE A 500 15.15 -8.69 -26.46
N ASN A 501 15.57 -9.29 -27.57
CA ASN A 501 16.02 -10.67 -27.62
C ASN A 501 17.49 -10.75 -27.19
N TYR A 502 17.78 -11.45 -26.08
CA TYR A 502 19.15 -11.64 -25.58
C TYR A 502 19.99 -12.56 -26.48
N SER A 503 19.38 -13.19 -27.49
CA SER A 503 20.09 -13.95 -28.51
C SER A 503 20.67 -13.00 -29.56
N LEU A 504 21.90 -12.54 -29.31
CA LEU A 504 22.78 -12.12 -30.40
C LEU A 504 23.14 -13.37 -31.21
N LYS A 505 23.11 -13.24 -32.54
CA LYS A 505 23.56 -14.24 -33.51
C LYS A 505 24.92 -14.85 -33.16
#